data_AF-A0AAU4BI63-F1
#
_entry.id   AF-A0AAU4BI63-F1
#
_cell.length_a   1.000
_cell.length_b   1.000
_cell.length_c   1.000
_cell.angle_alpha   90.00
_cell.angle_beta   90.00
_cell.angle_gamma   90.00
#
_symmetry.space_group_name_H-M   'P 1'
#
loop_
_entity.id
_entity.type
_entity.pdbx_description
1 polymer ?
#
loop_
_entity_poly.entity_id
_entity_poly.type
_entity_poly.pdbx_seq_one_letter_code
_entity_poly.pdbx_strand_id
1 'polypeptide(L)'
;MLDETMEVLTAAWSGEPVHHRGEHYTVDGIRFPPRPVQRPRVPVWVAGYPGRARPMRRAARHDGFFPIDLDHPDQLAEIAATLTDLRGPATPYDITVALPPGTDPAPYITAGATWWMPEISPGTTLDQVQGVVRDGPYKPEERHP
;
A
#
# COMPACT_ATOMS: atom_id res chain seq x y z
N MET A 1 -9.50 -16.90 3.93
CA MET A 1 -10.13 -15.76 4.65
C MET A 1 -9.81 -14.40 4.05
N LEU A 2 -8.55 -13.92 4.06
CA LEU A 2 -8.25 -12.56 3.57
C LEU A 2 -8.52 -12.37 2.06
N ASP A 3 -8.10 -13.32 1.22
CA ASP A 3 -8.35 -13.25 -0.22
C ASP A 3 -9.86 -13.19 -0.52
N GLU A 4 -10.65 -14.05 0.15
CA GLU A 4 -12.12 -14.03 0.09
C GLU A 4 -12.72 -12.71 0.59
N THR A 5 -12.16 -12.12 1.64
CA THR A 5 -12.62 -10.81 2.16
C THR A 5 -12.46 -9.73 1.08
N MET A 6 -11.38 -9.78 0.30
CA MET A 6 -11.13 -8.79 -0.76
C MET A 6 -12.12 -8.90 -1.92
N GLU A 7 -12.57 -10.12 -2.25
CA GLU A 7 -13.62 -10.36 -3.25
C GLU A 7 -14.95 -9.75 -2.78
N VAL A 8 -15.36 -10.05 -1.54
CA VAL A 8 -16.58 -9.51 -0.93
C VAL A 8 -16.54 -7.98 -0.85
N LEU A 9 -15.42 -7.40 -0.42
CA LEU A 9 -15.27 -5.95 -0.28
C LEU A 9 -15.31 -5.23 -1.63
N THR A 10 -14.66 -5.80 -2.65
CA THR A 10 -14.70 -5.27 -4.01
C THR A 10 -16.10 -5.30 -4.59
N ALA A 11 -16.85 -6.38 -4.34
CA ALA A 11 -18.25 -6.49 -4.73
C ALA A 11 -19.13 -5.47 -3.99
N ALA A 12 -18.93 -5.29 -2.68
CA ALA A 12 -19.65 -4.31 -1.88
C ALA A 12 -19.50 -2.88 -2.41
N TRP A 13 -18.29 -2.51 -2.85
CA TRP A 13 -18.02 -1.19 -3.42
C TRP A 13 -18.68 -0.94 -4.78
N SER A 14 -19.19 -1.97 -5.46
CA SER A 14 -19.96 -1.78 -6.69
C SER A 14 -21.27 -1.02 -6.43
N GLY A 15 -21.85 -1.17 -5.22
CA GLY A 15 -23.18 -0.67 -4.86
C GLY A 15 -24.34 -1.59 -5.26
N GLU A 16 -24.07 -2.67 -5.99
CA GLU A 16 -25.04 -3.70 -6.35
C GLU A 16 -25.26 -4.70 -5.19
N PRO A 17 -26.36 -5.48 -5.20
CA PRO A 17 -26.52 -6.60 -4.26
C PRO A 17 -25.34 -7.57 -4.36
N VAL A 18 -24.68 -7.79 -3.24
CA VAL A 18 -23.61 -8.79 -3.13
C VAL A 18 -24.23 -10.12 -2.78
N HIS A 19 -23.94 -11.13 -3.60
CA HIS A 19 -24.16 -12.53 -3.27
C HIS A 19 -22.81 -13.22 -3.27
N HIS A 20 -22.43 -13.78 -2.13
CA HIS A 20 -21.18 -14.48 -1.94
C HIS A 20 -21.42 -15.67 -1.02
N ARG A 21 -20.90 -16.84 -1.38
CA ARG A 21 -20.92 -18.04 -0.54
C ARG A 21 -19.57 -18.72 -0.68
N GLY A 22 -18.66 -18.42 0.24
CA GLY A 22 -17.34 -19.03 0.30
C GLY A 22 -17.10 -19.77 1.60
N GLU A 23 -15.84 -20.15 1.83
CA GLU A 23 -15.42 -20.94 2.98
C GLU A 23 -15.64 -20.19 4.30
N HIS A 24 -15.40 -18.87 4.32
CA HIS A 24 -15.44 -18.08 5.54
C HIS A 24 -16.61 -17.10 5.61
N TYR A 25 -17.16 -16.67 4.47
CA TYR A 25 -18.25 -15.69 4.46
C TYR A 25 -19.43 -16.13 3.61
N THR A 26 -20.62 -15.81 4.10
CA THR A 26 -21.86 -15.88 3.33
C THR A 26 -22.55 -14.52 3.38
N VAL A 27 -22.78 -13.93 2.21
CA VAL A 27 -23.51 -12.68 2.01
C VAL A 27 -24.62 -12.98 1.00
N ASP A 28 -25.86 -12.62 1.33
CA ASP A 28 -27.00 -12.95 0.47
C ASP A 28 -27.88 -11.74 0.21
N GLY A 29 -27.66 -11.10 -0.94
CA GLY A 29 -28.51 -10.01 -1.44
C GLY A 29 -28.35 -8.68 -0.72
N ILE A 30 -27.22 -8.45 -0.06
CA ILE A 30 -26.98 -7.23 0.72
C ILE A 30 -26.35 -6.14 -0.16
N ARG A 31 -26.85 -4.90 -0.06
CA ARG A 31 -26.25 -3.71 -0.69
C ARG A 31 -25.49 -2.88 0.35
N PHE A 32 -24.39 -2.26 -0.07
CA PHE A 32 -23.52 -1.45 0.79
C PHE A 32 -23.40 0.01 0.32
N PRO A 33 -24.45 0.84 0.48
CA PRO A 33 -24.36 2.28 0.20
C PRO A 33 -23.71 3.07 1.35
N PRO A 34 -23.09 4.25 1.06
CA PRO A 34 -22.87 4.82 -0.27
C PRO A 34 -21.70 4.14 -0.99
N ARG A 35 -21.68 4.26 -2.33
CA ARG A 35 -20.54 3.82 -3.13
C ARG A 35 -19.32 4.70 -2.86
N PRO A 36 -18.09 4.16 -2.90
CA PRO A 36 -16.89 4.98 -2.92
C PRO A 36 -16.92 5.99 -4.08
N VAL A 37 -16.31 7.15 -3.85
CA VAL A 37 -16.16 8.20 -4.87
C VAL A 37 -15.16 7.79 -5.95
N GLN A 38 -14.16 6.98 -5.59
CA GLN A 38 -13.14 6.45 -6.50
C GLN A 38 -13.74 5.48 -7.52
N ARG A 39 -13.22 5.53 -8.75
CA ARG A 39 -13.59 4.64 -9.87
C ARG A 39 -12.34 3.95 -10.44
N PRO A 40 -12.45 2.69 -10.89
CA PRO A 40 -13.65 1.82 -10.84
C PRO A 40 -13.95 1.31 -9.41
N ARG A 41 -12.96 1.31 -8.52
CA ARG A 41 -13.07 0.93 -7.10
C ARG A 41 -12.04 1.70 -6.27
N VAL A 42 -12.07 1.54 -4.94
CA VAL A 42 -10.98 2.00 -4.06
C VAL A 42 -9.71 1.18 -4.38
N PRO A 43 -8.56 1.83 -4.63
CA PRO A 43 -7.28 1.12 -4.74
C PRO A 43 -6.91 0.43 -3.43
N VAL A 44 -6.34 -0.77 -3.52
CA VAL A 44 -5.97 -1.58 -2.37
C VAL A 44 -4.47 -1.86 -2.45
N TRP A 45 -3.77 -1.46 -1.39
CA TRP A 45 -2.38 -1.82 -1.18
C TRP A 45 -2.29 -2.93 -0.14
N VAL A 46 -1.53 -3.97 -0.44
CA VAL A 46 -1.33 -5.10 0.48
C VAL A 46 -0.06 -4.90 1.24
N ALA A 47 -0.14 -4.98 2.57
CA ALA A 47 1.03 -4.94 3.41
C ALA A 47 1.69 -6.33 3.57
N GLY A 48 3.01 -6.37 3.70
CA GLY A 48 3.74 -7.61 3.95
C GLY A 48 5.21 -7.40 4.27
N TYR A 49 5.79 -8.36 4.96
CA TYR A 49 7.22 -8.36 5.26
C TYR A 49 8.05 -8.80 4.04
N PRO A 50 9.24 -8.21 3.83
CA PRO A 50 10.22 -8.68 2.85
C PRO A 50 10.45 -10.20 2.94
N GLY A 51 10.66 -10.85 1.79
CA GLY A 51 10.92 -12.29 1.69
C GLY A 51 9.70 -13.20 1.96
N ARG A 52 8.51 -12.65 2.26
CA ARG A 52 7.29 -13.46 2.47
C ARG A 52 6.50 -13.63 1.17
N ALA A 53 6.65 -14.80 0.55
CA ALA A 53 6.05 -15.09 -0.76
C ALA A 53 4.51 -15.01 -0.81
N ARG A 54 3.79 -15.37 0.27
CA ARG A 54 2.32 -15.36 0.28
C ARG A 54 1.74 -13.93 0.22
N PRO A 55 2.15 -12.97 1.08
CA PRO A 55 1.78 -11.57 0.91
C PRO A 55 2.13 -10.99 -0.45
N MET A 56 3.31 -11.28 -1.00
CA MET A 56 3.73 -10.75 -2.32
C MET A 56 2.86 -11.26 -3.46
N ARG A 57 2.52 -12.56 -3.47
CA ARG A 57 1.57 -13.12 -4.46
C ARG A 57 0.18 -12.51 -4.36
N ARG A 58 -0.27 -12.18 -3.15
CA ARG A 58 -1.53 -11.45 -2.97
C ARG A 58 -1.40 -10.04 -3.51
N ALA A 59 -0.37 -9.31 -3.09
CA ALA A 59 -0.11 -7.94 -3.51
C ALA A 59 -0.04 -7.78 -5.04
N ALA A 60 0.55 -8.74 -5.74
CA ALA A 60 0.61 -8.78 -7.20
C ALA A 60 -0.79 -8.76 -7.88
N ARG A 61 -1.85 -9.20 -7.19
CA ARG A 61 -3.23 -9.18 -7.68
C ARG A 61 -4.00 -7.90 -7.33
N HIS A 62 -3.36 -6.96 -6.63
CA HIS A 62 -3.95 -5.69 -6.20
C HIS A 62 -3.17 -4.51 -6.78
N ASP A 63 -3.34 -3.31 -6.22
CA ASP A 63 -2.88 -2.05 -6.85
C ASP A 63 -1.54 -1.56 -6.30
N GLY A 64 -1.10 -2.10 -5.16
CA GLY A 64 0.18 -1.72 -4.58
C GLY A 64 0.64 -2.63 -3.45
N PHE A 65 1.87 -2.38 -3.02
CA PHE A 65 2.52 -3.07 -1.91
C PHE A 65 3.04 -2.09 -0.86
N PHE A 66 2.80 -2.44 0.40
CA PHE A 66 3.32 -1.74 1.56
C PHE A 66 4.30 -2.66 2.30
N PRO A 67 5.61 -2.51 2.10
CA PRO A 67 6.60 -3.27 2.85
C PRO A 67 6.55 -2.88 4.33
N ILE A 68 6.52 -3.88 5.21
CA ILE A 68 6.65 -3.72 6.66
C ILE A 68 8.07 -4.13 7.05
N ASP A 69 8.72 -3.37 7.93
CA ASP A 69 10.11 -3.60 8.38
C ASP A 69 11.09 -3.65 7.20
N LEU A 70 11.13 -2.56 6.44
CA LEU A 70 12.08 -2.37 5.35
C LEU A 70 13.36 -1.72 5.89
N ASP A 71 14.47 -2.46 5.87
CA ASP A 71 15.74 -1.98 6.45
C ASP A 71 16.56 -1.13 5.47
N HIS A 72 16.62 -1.56 4.20
CA HIS A 72 17.54 -1.02 3.20
C HIS A 72 16.90 -0.90 1.81
N PRO A 73 17.32 0.06 0.98
CA PRO A 73 16.83 0.22 -0.41
C PRO A 73 16.97 -1.05 -1.26
N ASP A 74 18.01 -1.86 -1.02
CA ASP A 74 18.23 -3.11 -1.77
C ASP A 74 17.09 -4.11 -1.58
N GLN A 75 16.53 -4.20 -0.36
CA GLN A 75 15.34 -5.03 -0.11
C GLN A 75 14.13 -4.54 -0.92
N LEU A 76 14.01 -3.22 -1.10
CA LEU A 76 12.94 -2.64 -1.91
C LEU A 76 13.12 -3.00 -3.39
N ALA A 77 14.36 -2.96 -3.90
CA ALA A 77 14.66 -3.35 -5.27
C ALA A 77 14.32 -4.83 -5.52
N GLU A 78 14.64 -5.71 -4.57
CA GLU A 78 14.26 -7.13 -4.63
C GLU A 78 12.73 -7.32 -4.64
N ILE A 79 12.01 -6.56 -3.81
CA ILE A 79 10.55 -6.54 -3.76
C ILE A 79 9.97 -6.08 -5.09
N ALA A 80 10.48 -4.98 -5.64
CA ALA A 80 10.03 -4.41 -6.91
C ALA A 80 10.25 -5.39 -8.07
N ALA A 81 11.42 -6.04 -8.12
CA ALA A 81 11.72 -7.08 -9.10
C ALA A 81 10.75 -8.27 -8.97
N THR A 82 10.56 -8.79 -7.76
CA THR A 82 9.66 -9.93 -7.52
C THR A 82 8.21 -9.59 -7.90
N LEU A 83 7.73 -8.40 -7.57
CA LEU A 83 6.38 -7.95 -7.94
C LEU A 83 6.24 -7.78 -9.44
N THR A 84 7.27 -7.28 -10.12
CA THR A 84 7.31 -7.19 -11.58
C THR A 84 7.17 -8.57 -12.21
N ASP A 85 7.93 -9.56 -11.73
CA ASP A 85 7.88 -10.95 -12.22
C ASP A 85 6.51 -11.59 -11.98
N LEU A 86 5.90 -11.37 -10.80
CA LEU A 86 4.60 -11.94 -10.46
C LEU A 86 3.44 -11.32 -11.25
N ARG A 87 3.56 -10.04 -11.63
CA ARG A 87 2.47 -9.30 -12.30
C ARG A 87 2.52 -9.39 -13.81
N GLY A 88 3.72 -9.52 -14.39
CA GLY A 88 3.93 -9.35 -15.82
C GLY A 88 3.69 -7.91 -16.30
N PRO A 89 3.82 -7.65 -17.61
CA PRO A 89 3.77 -6.30 -18.17
C PRO A 89 2.32 -5.87 -18.39
N ALA A 90 1.71 -5.07 -17.49
CA ALA A 90 0.40 -4.52 -17.86
C ALA A 90 -0.13 -3.30 -17.12
N THR A 91 0.29 -2.96 -15.89
CA THR A 91 -0.39 -1.87 -15.16
C THR A 91 0.54 -1.13 -14.21
N PRO A 92 0.35 0.21 -14.07
CA PRO A 92 0.95 0.99 -13.00
C PRO A 92 0.71 0.31 -11.65
N TYR A 93 1.72 0.38 -10.78
CA TYR A 93 1.68 -0.30 -9.49
C TYR A 93 2.41 0.55 -8.46
N ASP A 94 1.81 0.67 -7.29
CA ASP A 94 2.40 1.46 -6.23
C ASP A 94 3.24 0.62 -5.29
N ILE A 95 4.46 1.11 -4.99
CA ILE A 95 5.28 0.56 -3.92
C ILE A 95 5.58 1.71 -2.97
N THR A 96 5.10 1.58 -1.74
CA THR A 96 5.28 2.61 -0.70
C THR A 96 6.55 2.37 0.09
N VAL A 97 7.15 3.43 0.62
CA VAL A 97 8.11 3.35 1.72
C VAL A 97 7.67 4.26 2.87
N ALA A 98 7.75 3.74 4.10
CA ALA A 98 7.68 4.54 5.31
C ALA A 98 9.10 4.73 5.83
N LEU A 99 9.55 5.97 5.98
CA LEU A 99 10.90 6.27 6.45
C LEU A 99 10.85 7.26 7.62
N PRO A 100 11.77 7.17 8.59
CA PRO A 100 11.88 8.17 9.65
C PRO A 100 12.00 9.60 9.08
N PRO A 101 11.42 10.62 9.75
CA PRO A 101 11.55 12.01 9.33
C PRO A 101 13.02 12.43 9.14
N GLY A 102 13.30 13.15 8.05
CA GLY A 102 14.66 13.60 7.71
C GLY A 102 15.51 12.58 6.92
N THR A 103 15.02 11.34 6.74
CA THR A 103 15.65 10.35 5.85
C THR A 103 15.53 10.81 4.39
N ASP A 104 16.63 10.73 3.62
CA ASP A 104 16.60 10.98 2.17
C ASP A 104 15.90 9.82 1.44
N PRO A 105 14.76 10.07 0.75
CA PRO A 105 14.04 9.03 0.04
C PRO A 105 14.64 8.68 -1.33
N ALA A 106 15.60 9.44 -1.85
CA ALA A 106 16.13 9.26 -3.21
C ALA A 106 16.67 7.84 -3.51
N PRO A 107 17.38 7.16 -2.58
CA PRO A 107 17.78 5.77 -2.79
C PRO A 107 16.60 4.81 -2.95
N TYR A 108 15.51 5.02 -2.20
CA TYR A 108 14.31 4.19 -2.26
C TYR A 108 13.50 4.44 -3.53
N ILE A 109 13.42 5.69 -3.98
CA ILE A 109 12.80 6.04 -5.27
C ILE A 109 13.55 5.32 -6.40
N THR A 110 14.88 5.36 -6.38
CA THR A 110 15.73 4.65 -7.35
C THR A 110 15.51 3.13 -7.31
N ALA A 111 15.29 2.57 -6.11
CA ALA A 111 14.98 1.16 -5.90
C ALA A 111 13.53 0.77 -6.28
N GLY A 112 12.68 1.73 -6.66
CA GLY A 112 11.34 1.47 -7.18
C GLY A 112 10.17 1.96 -6.32
N ALA A 113 10.42 2.75 -5.27
CA ALA A 113 9.33 3.41 -4.54
C ALA A 113 8.58 4.41 -5.44
N THR A 114 7.25 4.36 -5.41
CA THR A 114 6.37 5.34 -6.07
C THR A 114 5.73 6.29 -5.07
N TRP A 115 5.64 5.89 -3.79
CA TRP A 115 5.14 6.70 -2.68
C TRP A 115 6.11 6.67 -1.50
N TRP A 116 6.19 7.78 -0.78
CA TRP A 116 6.90 7.88 0.49
C TRP A 116 6.00 8.52 1.55
N MET A 117 6.14 8.10 2.81
CA MET A 117 5.51 8.72 3.97
C MET A 117 6.45 8.75 5.18
N PRO A 118 6.32 9.76 6.07
CA PRO A 118 7.05 9.79 7.32
C PRO A 118 6.55 8.70 8.27
N GLU A 119 7.47 7.91 8.81
CA GLU A 119 7.17 6.96 9.88
C GLU A 119 6.99 7.70 11.20
N ILE A 120 5.89 7.44 11.90
CA ILE A 120 5.59 8.00 13.21
C ILE A 120 5.64 6.89 14.24
N SER A 121 6.70 6.88 15.05
CA SER A 121 6.88 5.84 16.07
C SER A 121 5.86 5.99 17.21
N PRO A 122 5.45 4.87 17.85
CA PRO A 122 4.68 4.92 19.08
C PRO A 122 5.35 5.81 20.14
N GLY A 123 4.57 6.66 20.80
CA GLY A 123 5.09 7.60 21.80
C GLY A 123 5.50 8.97 21.25
N THR A 124 5.41 9.20 19.94
CA THR A 124 5.56 10.54 19.35
C THR A 124 4.45 11.46 19.86
N THR A 125 4.84 12.65 20.33
CA THR A 125 3.90 13.65 20.87
C THR A 125 3.08 14.31 19.76
N LEU A 126 1.91 14.88 20.11
CA LEU A 126 1.08 15.63 19.15
C LEU A 126 1.86 16.77 18.49
N ASP A 127 2.64 17.53 19.27
CA ASP A 127 3.43 18.66 18.76
C ASP A 127 4.46 18.20 17.72
N GLN A 128 5.08 17.04 17.94
CA GLN A 128 6.02 16.45 16.98
C GLN A 128 5.30 16.00 15.69
N VAL A 129 4.14 15.35 15.79
CA VAL A 129 3.34 14.95 14.61
C VAL A 129 2.89 16.19 13.82
N GLN A 130 2.42 17.24 14.51
CA GLN A 130 2.03 18.49 13.87
C GLN A 130 3.22 19.21 13.22
N GLY A 131 4.42 19.11 13.81
CA GLY A 131 5.67 19.57 13.19
C GLY A 131 5.90 18.90 11.84
N VAL A 132 5.88 17.57 11.79
CA VAL A 132 6.03 16.79 10.54
C VAL A 132 5.00 17.18 9.48
N VAL A 133 3.72 17.34 9.87
CA VAL A 133 2.65 17.76 8.94
C VAL A 133 2.91 19.17 8.41
N ARG A 134 3.39 20.08 9.25
CA ARG A 134 3.67 21.47 8.88
C ARG A 134 4.85 21.58 7.93
N ASP A 135 5.91 20.81 8.18
CA ASP A 135 7.11 20.80 7.34
C ASP A 135 6.81 20.20 5.95
N GLY A 136 5.78 19.35 5.88
CA GLY A 136 5.29 18.78 4.63
C GLY A 136 6.22 17.68 4.08
N PRO A 137 6.00 17.24 2.84
CA PRO A 137 6.80 16.16 2.27
C PRO A 137 8.24 16.60 1.98
N TYR A 138 9.16 15.63 1.93
CA TYR A 138 10.56 15.87 1.56
C TYR A 138 10.67 16.66 0.25
N LYS A 139 11.46 17.75 0.28
CA LYS A 139 11.76 18.58 -0.88
C LYS A 139 13.22 18.36 -1.29
N PRO A 140 13.49 17.80 -2.49
CA PRO A 140 14.85 17.49 -2.93
C PRO A 140 15.78 18.71 -3.06
N GLU A 141 15.23 19.92 -3.21
CA GLU A 141 15.97 21.09 -3.69
C GLU A 141 16.46 22.05 -2.58
N GLU A 142 16.15 21.82 -1.30
CA GLU A 142 16.43 22.79 -0.22
C GLU A 142 17.75 22.55 0.55
N ARG A 143 18.64 21.66 0.08
CA ARG A 143 20.03 21.58 0.60
C ARG A 143 20.87 22.72 0.01
N HIS A 144 20.93 23.85 0.71
CA HIS A 144 22.03 24.80 0.54
C HIS A 144 23.31 24.27 1.24
N PRO A 145 24.50 24.58 0.68
CA PRO A 145 25.79 23.94 1.00
C PRO A 145 26.28 24.14 2.44
#